data_AF-A0A812JM47-F1
#
_entry.id   AF-A0A812JM47-F1
#
_cell.length_a   1.000
_cell.length_b   1.000
_cell.length_c   1.000
_cell.angle_alpha   90.00
_cell.angle_beta   90.00
_cell.angle_gamma   90.00
#
_symmetry.space_group_name_H-M   'P 1'
#
loop_
_entity.id
_entity.type
_entity.pdbx_description
1 polymer ?
#
loop_
_entity_poly.entity_id
_entity_poly.type
_entity_poly.pdbx_seq_one_letter_code
_entity_poly.pdbx_strand_id
1 'polypeptide(L)'
;MDSSKFIQLPPKGPDAPTILFRNSFQSGLFSIFYSIGRTPLYLWSASVRNGHIRRITDEDIGSAALEIAGNNVSTTSVTCPEQSRQTLGIKMPFLVLLMKNLHKYFCFEVEVLDDTG
;
A
#
# COMPACT_ATOMS: atom_id res chain seq x y z
N MET A 1 36.87 -17.32 7.23
CA MET A 1 37.19 -17.32 5.79
C MET A 1 36.32 -18.38 5.17
N ASP A 2 35.02 -18.12 5.01
CA ASP A 2 34.38 -17.38 3.92
C ASP A 2 34.69 -17.95 2.53
N SER A 3 33.64 -18.46 1.90
CA SER A 3 33.35 -18.19 0.50
C SER A 3 31.84 -18.34 0.28
N SER A 4 31.22 -17.23 -0.11
CA SER A 4 29.94 -17.14 -0.83
C SER A 4 28.63 -17.32 -0.04
N LYS A 5 28.38 -16.41 0.91
CA LYS A 5 27.07 -15.74 0.93
C LYS A 5 26.94 -14.95 -0.37
N PHE A 6 26.33 -15.55 -1.39
CA PHE A 6 25.87 -14.77 -2.54
C PHE A 6 24.81 -13.79 -2.03
N ILE A 7 25.21 -12.55 -1.77
CA ILE A 7 24.30 -11.43 -1.90
C ILE A 7 23.93 -11.43 -3.38
N GLN A 8 22.79 -12.05 -3.73
CA GLN A 8 22.25 -11.91 -5.07
C GLN A 8 22.09 -10.41 -5.29
N LEU A 9 22.91 -9.85 -6.17
CA LEU A 9 22.70 -8.50 -6.65
C LEU A 9 21.27 -8.47 -7.22
N PRO A 10 20.47 -7.44 -6.89
CA PRO A 10 19.12 -7.36 -7.41
C PRO A 10 19.18 -7.52 -8.93
N PRO A 11 18.32 -8.35 -9.53
CA PRO A 11 18.39 -8.65 -10.95
C PRO A 11 18.42 -7.34 -11.73
N LYS A 12 19.36 -7.20 -12.68
CA LYS A 12 19.44 -6.06 -13.59
C LYS A 12 18.92 -6.49 -14.94
N GLY A 13 17.78 -5.95 -15.35
CA GLY A 13 17.09 -6.29 -16.59
C GLY A 13 15.59 -5.99 -16.52
N PRO A 14 14.80 -6.32 -17.55
CA PRO A 14 13.34 -6.18 -17.54
C PRO A 14 12.64 -7.02 -16.44
N ASP A 15 13.35 -7.97 -15.85
CA ASP A 15 12.89 -8.82 -14.73
C ASP A 15 13.30 -8.29 -13.33
N ALA A 16 13.92 -7.10 -13.25
CA ALA A 16 14.28 -6.46 -12.00
C ALA A 16 13.03 -6.05 -11.19
N PRO A 17 12.98 -6.29 -9.86
CA PRO A 17 11.91 -5.75 -9.04
C PRO A 17 11.92 -4.23 -9.12
N THR A 18 10.77 -3.65 -9.43
CA THR A 18 10.63 -2.20 -9.62
C THR A 18 10.36 -1.55 -8.28
N ILE A 19 11.24 -0.65 -7.85
CA ILE A 19 11.16 -0.04 -6.51
C ILE A 19 10.61 1.37 -6.64
N LEU A 20 9.32 1.52 -6.34
CA LEU A 20 8.62 2.80 -6.39
C LEU A 20 9.17 3.74 -5.33
N PHE A 21 9.18 5.05 -5.60
CA PHE A 21 9.57 6.10 -4.65
C PHE A 21 11.01 6.10 -4.12
N ARG A 22 11.87 5.19 -4.60
CA ARG A 22 13.30 5.12 -4.22
C ARG A 22 14.04 6.45 -4.41
N ASN A 23 13.75 7.15 -5.51
CA ASN A 23 14.36 8.42 -5.89
C ASN A 23 13.43 9.62 -5.63
N SER A 24 12.29 9.39 -4.97
CA SER A 24 11.37 10.46 -4.60
C SER A 24 11.89 11.19 -3.37
N PHE A 25 11.64 12.49 -3.32
CA PHE A 25 11.87 13.27 -2.11
C PHE A 25 10.86 12.85 -1.03
N GLN A 26 11.36 12.37 0.10
CA GLN A 26 10.55 11.89 1.22
C GLN A 26 10.89 12.75 2.44
N SER A 27 10.12 13.82 2.64
CA SER A 27 10.27 14.74 3.78
C SER A 27 8.90 15.25 4.21
N GLY A 28 8.75 15.55 5.50
CA GLY A 28 7.48 15.96 6.09
C GLY A 28 6.43 14.86 5.96
N LEU A 29 5.45 15.07 5.06
CA LEU A 29 4.36 14.14 4.79
C LEU A 29 4.49 13.56 3.38
N PHE A 30 4.52 12.23 3.29
CA PHE A 30 4.56 11.49 2.03
C PHE A 30 3.31 10.63 1.91
N SER A 31 2.37 11.01 1.04
CA SER A 31 1.11 10.29 0.86
C SER A 31 1.19 9.27 -0.28
N ILE A 32 0.76 8.04 0.01
CA ILE A 32 0.62 6.94 -0.96
C ILE A 32 -0.84 6.66 -1.34
N PHE A 33 -1.78 7.36 -0.71
CA PHE A 33 -3.21 7.20 -0.94
C PHE A 33 -3.95 8.49 -0.60
N TYR A 34 -4.84 8.94 -1.49
CA TYR A 34 -5.66 10.13 -1.28
C TYR A 34 -7.03 9.99 -1.96
N SER A 35 -8.09 9.86 -1.16
CA SER A 35 -9.47 9.58 -1.61
C SER A 35 -10.06 10.62 -2.56
N ILE A 36 -9.64 11.89 -2.42
CA ILE A 36 -10.15 13.02 -3.21
C ILE A 36 -9.51 13.08 -4.61
N GLY A 37 -8.40 12.38 -4.83
CA GLY A 37 -7.72 12.33 -6.13
C GLY A 37 -8.60 11.79 -7.27
N ARG A 38 -8.20 12.05 -8.52
CA ARG A 38 -8.94 11.60 -9.71
C ARG A 38 -9.03 10.07 -9.79
N THR A 39 -7.91 9.40 -9.53
CA THR A 39 -7.73 7.96 -9.53
C THR A 39 -7.08 7.55 -8.20
N PRO A 40 -7.84 7.47 -7.10
CA PRO A 40 -7.27 7.30 -5.75
C PRO A 40 -6.51 5.98 -5.58
N LEU A 41 -6.88 4.94 -6.35
CA LEU A 41 -6.26 3.61 -6.34
C LEU A 41 -5.23 3.42 -7.46
N TYR A 42 -4.64 4.47 -8.04
CA TYR A 42 -3.74 4.30 -9.19
C TYR A 42 -2.47 3.46 -8.92
N LEU A 43 -2.06 3.34 -7.66
CA LEU A 43 -0.94 2.48 -7.22
C LEU A 43 -1.39 1.16 -6.61
N TRP A 44 -2.70 0.99 -6.45
CA TRP A 44 -3.29 -0.02 -5.60
C TRP A 44 -4.06 -1.02 -6.44
N SER A 45 -3.81 -2.30 -6.22
CA SER A 45 -4.67 -3.37 -6.74
C SER A 45 -5.90 -3.51 -5.84
N ALA A 46 -7.06 -3.78 -6.43
CA ALA A 46 -8.31 -4.01 -5.73
C ALA A 46 -8.76 -5.46 -5.92
N SER A 47 -9.03 -6.17 -4.82
CA SER A 47 -9.60 -7.52 -4.83
C SER A 47 -10.94 -7.50 -4.11
N VAL A 48 -12.01 -7.94 -4.77
CA VAL A 48 -13.38 -7.88 -4.24
C VAL A 48 -14.11 -9.19 -4.48
N ARG A 49 -14.56 -9.84 -3.40
CA ARG A 49 -15.47 -10.99 -3.45
C ARG A 49 -16.53 -10.85 -2.36
N ASN A 50 -17.78 -10.70 -2.79
CA ASN A 50 -18.95 -10.47 -1.93
C ASN A 50 -18.82 -9.21 -1.04
N GLY A 51 -18.44 -8.11 -1.67
CA GLY A 51 -18.24 -6.79 -1.06
C GLY A 51 -18.20 -5.70 -2.12
N HIS A 52 -17.75 -4.52 -1.76
CA HIS A 52 -17.54 -3.40 -2.67
C HIS A 52 -16.41 -2.49 -2.22
N ILE A 53 -15.86 -1.78 -3.21
CA ILE A 53 -14.92 -0.67 -3.01
C ILE A 53 -15.50 0.51 -3.76
N ARG A 54 -15.85 1.58 -3.05
CA ARG A 54 -16.47 2.75 -3.66
C ARG A 54 -16.04 4.03 -2.97
N ARG A 55 -16.01 5.12 -3.73
CA ARG A 55 -15.83 6.45 -3.14
C ARG A 55 -17.19 6.99 -2.70
N ILE A 56 -17.29 7.38 -1.43
CA ILE A 56 -18.48 7.98 -0.84
C ILE A 56 -18.17 9.42 -0.40
N THR A 57 -19.21 10.21 -0.15
CA THR A 57 -19.09 11.44 0.65
C THR A 57 -19.38 11.06 2.11
N ASP A 58 -18.39 11.22 2.98
CA ASP A 58 -18.57 10.98 4.41
C ASP A 58 -19.12 12.25 5.09
N GLU A 59 -20.22 12.10 5.83
CA GLU A 59 -20.97 13.22 6.41
C GLU A 59 -20.22 13.92 7.55
N ASP A 60 -19.39 13.20 8.33
CA ASP A 60 -18.71 13.77 9.49
C ASP A 60 -17.57 14.70 9.08
N ILE A 61 -16.92 14.40 7.94
CA ILE A 61 -15.82 15.21 7.39
C ILE A 61 -16.24 16.07 6.20
N GLY A 62 -17.48 15.91 5.71
CA GLY A 62 -18.00 16.63 4.54
C GLY A 62 -17.16 16.44 3.26
N SER A 63 -16.47 15.30 3.13
CA SER A 63 -15.46 15.08 2.08
C SER A 63 -15.47 13.63 1.59
N ALA A 64 -14.77 13.39 0.48
CA ALA A 64 -14.73 12.07 -0.14
C ALA A 64 -13.86 11.09 0.67
N ALA A 65 -14.39 9.90 0.95
CA ALA A 65 -13.68 8.78 1.56
C ALA A 65 -13.78 7.54 0.66
N LEU A 66 -12.79 6.66 0.73
CA LEU A 66 -12.87 5.35 0.08
C LEU A 66 -13.43 4.34 1.09
N GLU A 67 -14.60 3.80 0.78
CA GLU A 67 -15.25 2.75 1.55
C GLU A 67 -14.89 1.40 0.94
N ILE A 68 -14.31 0.54 1.77
CA ILE A 68 -14.01 -0.86 1.48
C ILE A 68 -14.85 -1.69 2.46
N ALA A 69 -15.80 -2.45 1.94
CA ALA A 69 -16.72 -3.21 2.78
C ALA A 69 -17.00 -4.59 2.18
N GLY A 70 -17.03 -5.61 3.04
CA GLY A 70 -17.38 -6.97 2.65
C GLY A 70 -17.76 -7.79 3.89
N ASN A 71 -18.38 -8.95 3.67
CA ASN A 71 -18.77 -9.83 4.77
C ASN A 71 -17.58 -10.59 5.37
N ASN A 72 -16.48 -10.73 4.63
CA ASN A 72 -15.25 -11.37 5.07
C ASN A 72 -14.06 -10.44 4.83
N VAL A 73 -13.31 -10.15 5.90
CA VAL A 73 -12.15 -9.24 5.88
C VAL A 73 -11.06 -9.73 4.92
N SER A 74 -10.92 -11.04 4.71
CA SER A 74 -9.89 -11.59 3.82
C SER A 74 -10.26 -11.56 2.34
N THR A 75 -11.48 -11.17 1.97
CA THR A 75 -11.98 -11.29 0.59
C THR A 75 -12.27 -9.96 -0.10
N THR A 76 -12.15 -8.84 0.62
CA THR A 76 -12.30 -7.49 0.04
C THR A 76 -11.18 -6.59 0.57
N SER A 77 -10.20 -6.28 -0.27
CA SER A 77 -9.01 -5.54 0.13
C SER A 77 -8.44 -4.70 -1.01
N VAL A 78 -7.58 -3.76 -0.64
CA VAL A 78 -6.69 -3.05 -1.56
C VAL A 78 -5.24 -3.31 -1.14
N THR A 79 -4.35 -3.49 -2.11
CA THR A 79 -2.94 -3.80 -1.88
C THR A 79 -2.06 -2.86 -2.67
N CYS A 80 -1.00 -2.34 -2.03
CA CYS A 80 0.00 -1.49 -2.66
C CYS A 80 1.39 -2.12 -2.48
N PRO A 81 2.20 -2.22 -3.54
CA PRO A 81 1.94 -1.77 -4.91
C PRO A 81 1.00 -2.70 -5.70
N GLU A 82 0.46 -2.21 -6.81
CA GLU A 82 -0.50 -2.95 -7.64
C GLU A 82 0.10 -4.24 -8.24
N GLN A 83 1.38 -4.21 -8.61
CA GLN A 83 2.07 -5.36 -9.19
C GLN A 83 2.94 -6.09 -8.15
N SER A 84 2.86 -7.43 -8.12
CA SER A 84 3.60 -8.28 -7.18
C SER A 84 5.13 -8.22 -7.29
N ARG A 85 5.66 -7.73 -8.41
CA ARG A 85 7.11 -7.52 -8.62
C ARG A 85 7.58 -6.11 -8.22
N GLN A 86 6.68 -5.28 -7.69
CA GLN A 86 7.02 -3.95 -7.21
C GLN A 86 7.16 -3.92 -5.70
N THR A 87 7.98 -2.99 -5.21
CA THR A 87 8.09 -2.68 -3.78
C THR A 87 8.08 -1.17 -3.55
N LEU A 88 7.76 -0.74 -2.33
CA LEU A 88 7.76 0.66 -1.93
C LEU A 88 9.09 1.02 -1.26
N GLY A 89 9.88 1.90 -1.88
CA GLY A 89 11.13 2.41 -1.34
C GLY A 89 10.94 3.52 -0.31
N ILE A 90 9.99 3.37 0.61
CA ILE A 90 9.65 4.38 1.64
C ILE A 90 10.56 4.23 2.84
N LYS A 91 11.22 5.32 3.25
CA LYS A 91 12.20 5.36 4.34
C LYS A 91 11.68 6.09 5.57
N MET A 92 10.44 6.59 5.52
CA MET A 92 9.84 7.36 6.60
C MET A 92 9.53 6.44 7.79
N PRO A 93 9.86 6.85 9.04
CA PRO A 93 9.75 5.98 10.22
C PRO A 93 8.31 5.81 10.75
N PHE A 94 7.38 6.65 10.31
CA PHE A 94 6.00 6.65 10.80
C PHE A 94 5.02 6.45 9.66
N LEU A 95 4.11 5.49 9.85
CA LEU A 95 2.96 5.27 9.00
C LEU A 95 1.71 5.79 9.72
N VAL A 96 0.95 6.66 9.06
CA VAL A 96 -0.29 7.23 9.60
C VAL A 96 -1.45 6.86 8.70
N LEU A 97 -2.46 6.19 9.26
CA LEU A 97 -3.71 5.86 8.57
C LEU A 97 -4.84 6.68 9.18
N LEU A 98 -5.59 7.40 8.34
CA LEU A 98 -6.82 8.07 8.72
C LEU A 98 -8.00 7.20 8.33
N MET A 99 -8.67 6.62 9.32
CA MET A 99 -9.75 5.66 9.12
C MET A 99 -10.92 5.95 10.04
N LYS A 100 -12.14 5.76 9.54
CA LYS A 100 -13.37 5.83 10.33
C LYS A 100 -13.66 4.47 10.95
N ASN A 101 -13.82 4.43 12.27
CA ASN A 101 -14.24 3.21 12.95
C ASN A 101 -15.72 2.94 12.66
N LEU A 102 -16.01 1.91 11.89
CA LEU A 102 -17.37 1.47 11.58
C LEU A 102 -17.91 0.42 12.56
N HIS A 103 -17.18 0.15 13.65
CA HIS A 103 -17.46 -0.91 14.62
C HIS A 103 -17.63 -2.30 13.97
N LYS A 104 -16.81 -2.57 12.95
CA LYS A 104 -16.74 -3.85 12.22
C LYS A 104 -15.31 -4.38 12.25
N TYR A 105 -15.13 -5.66 11.91
CA TYR A 105 -13.81 -6.24 11.77
C TYR A 105 -13.01 -5.52 10.67
N PHE A 106 -11.78 -5.17 11.01
CA PHE A 106 -10.84 -4.48 10.15
C PHE A 106 -9.44 -5.06 10.39
N CYS A 107 -8.67 -5.23 9.31
CA CYS A 107 -7.28 -5.65 9.36
C CYS A 107 -6.49 -4.84 8.33
N PHE A 108 -5.22 -4.59 8.63
CA PHE A 108 -4.25 -4.08 7.67
C PHE A 108 -2.91 -4.77 7.90
N GLU A 109 -2.13 -4.88 6.84
CA GLU A 109 -0.82 -5.52 6.85
C GLU A 109 0.22 -4.55 6.27
N VAL A 110 1.43 -4.62 6.81
CA VAL A 110 2.58 -3.85 6.34
C VAL A 110 3.78 -4.79 6.30
N GLU A 111 4.40 -4.87 5.14
CA GLU A 111 5.67 -5.58 4.97
C GLU A 111 6.83 -4.58 5.09
N VAL A 112 7.83 -4.94 5.91
CA VAL A 112 9.00 -4.10 6.19
C VAL A 112 10.26 -4.90 5.90
N LEU A 113 11.20 -4.29 5.20
CA LEU A 113 12.53 -4.86 4.96
C LEU A 113 13.45 -4.50 6.13
N ASP A 114 14.12 -5.51 6.69
CA ASP A 114 15.12 -5.31 7.73
C ASP A 114 16.52 -4.98 7.15
N ASP A 115 17.51 -4.82 8.02
CA ASP A 115 18.90 -4.51 7.64
C ASP A 115 19.67 -5.73 7.11
N THR A 116 19.14 -6.94 7.28
CA THR A 116 19.74 -8.21 6.86
C THR A 116 19.29 -8.68 5.48
N GLY A 117 18.22 -8.11 4.94
CA GLY A 117 17.74 -8.33 3.56
C GLY A 117 16.66 -9.38 3.48
#